data_AF-A0A960JBP4-F1
#
_entry.id   AF-A0A960JBP4-F1
#
_cell.length_a   1.000
_cell.length_b   1.000
_cell.length_c   1.000
_cell.angle_alpha   90.00
_cell.angle_beta   90.00
_cell.angle_gamma   90.00
#
_symmetry.space_group_name_H-M   'P 1'
#
loop_
_entity.id
_entity.type
_entity.pdbx_description
1 polymer ?
#
loop_
_entity_poly.entity_id
_entity_poly.type
_entity_poly.pdbx_seq_one_letter_code
_entity_poly.pdbx_strand_id
1 'polypeptide(L)'
;KPAKTDDEQLMLWVENPADETGEEPELLLAPIKSAATKEDAIYKYVQSRENEKERHERQRLLYVAATRARNELHWLGAVKLDKNGAAGEPGKGSMLHLLWPQVREKFERPFEANEAPASDARQQQPLRRLASDWEAPRLETPPAEEERKAVGRYRWEGEKARLAGTVVHDLLQEIGREGAQAWSAERVRSVRPRFAQALRAAGVRERDLEEAADMVERAARLAIEDERGRWILDSNHEEAWSEVSLAGMDNGKVIERRIDRTFIDKDGVRWIIDFKTSDYTREDVEAFLRKRMDVYREQMEQYRSLYRRLDARPVRIGLYFPLLGAWREYGAQAGAARV
;
A
#
# COMPACT_ATOMS: atom_id res chain seq x y z
N LYS A 1 -0.51 -25.59 -19.90
CA LYS A 1 0.79 -26.23 -19.60
C LYS A 1 0.81 -26.51 -18.11
N PRO A 2 1.12 -27.73 -17.63
CA PRO A 2 1.35 -27.91 -16.20
C PRO A 2 2.50 -26.98 -15.79
N ALA A 3 2.38 -26.34 -14.62
CA ALA A 3 3.47 -25.58 -14.05
C ALA A 3 4.71 -26.48 -14.04
N LYS A 4 5.82 -26.00 -14.60
CA LYS A 4 7.11 -26.69 -14.46
C LYS A 4 7.32 -26.95 -12.97
N THR A 5 7.61 -28.19 -12.63
CA THR A 5 8.25 -28.53 -11.35
C THR A 5 9.39 -27.55 -11.13
N ASP A 6 9.50 -26.97 -9.94
CA ASP A 6 10.61 -26.07 -9.56
C ASP A 6 11.94 -26.68 -9.98
N ASP A 7 12.54 -26.12 -11.03
CA ASP A 7 13.94 -26.37 -11.34
C ASP A 7 14.75 -25.90 -10.13
N GLU A 8 15.73 -26.69 -9.68
CA GLU A 8 16.59 -26.32 -8.54
C GLU A 8 17.18 -24.93 -8.79
N GLN A 9 16.86 -23.96 -7.92
CA GLN A 9 17.32 -22.59 -8.06
C GLN A 9 18.82 -22.52 -7.77
N LEU A 10 19.56 -21.73 -8.56
CA LEU A 10 21.02 -21.62 -8.43
C LEU A 10 21.46 -21.09 -7.05
N MET A 11 20.60 -20.30 -6.41
CA MET A 11 20.84 -19.72 -5.11
C MET A 11 19.50 -19.49 -4.39
N LEU A 12 19.40 -19.96 -3.15
CA LEU A 12 18.30 -19.66 -2.25
C LEU A 12 18.81 -18.78 -1.12
N TRP A 13 17.93 -17.98 -0.54
CA TRP A 13 18.26 -17.18 0.63
C TRP A 13 17.07 -17.02 1.57
N VAL A 14 17.34 -16.95 2.87
CA VAL A 14 16.36 -16.64 3.91
C VAL A 14 16.97 -15.61 4.85
N GLU A 15 16.19 -14.57 5.14
CA GLU A 15 16.48 -13.61 6.21
C GLU A 15 15.78 -14.10 7.48
N ASN A 16 16.55 -14.29 8.55
CA ASN A 16 16.01 -14.47 9.88
C ASN A 16 15.88 -13.09 10.53
N PRO A 17 14.69 -12.73 11.02
CA PRO A 17 14.54 -11.49 11.77
C PRO A 17 15.40 -11.55 13.03
N ALA A 18 15.95 -10.38 13.41
CA ALA A 18 16.59 -10.16 14.69
C ALA A 18 15.70 -10.70 15.83
N ASP A 19 16.28 -11.49 16.73
CA ASP A 19 15.60 -11.97 17.92
C ASP A 19 15.39 -10.83 18.94
N GLU A 20 14.56 -11.08 19.97
CA GLU A 20 14.25 -10.10 21.02
C GLU A 20 15.49 -9.65 21.81
N THR A 21 16.60 -10.39 21.70
CA THR A 21 17.92 -10.10 22.27
C THR A 21 18.71 -9.03 21.50
N GLY A 22 18.22 -8.60 20.33
CA GLY A 22 18.77 -7.45 19.60
C GLY A 22 19.94 -7.77 18.69
N GLU A 23 20.13 -9.03 18.30
CA GLU A 23 21.13 -9.41 17.30
C GLU A 23 20.75 -8.88 15.90
N GLU A 24 21.73 -8.72 15.01
CA GLU A 24 21.45 -8.26 13.64
C GLU A 24 20.71 -9.35 12.84
N PRO A 25 19.82 -8.98 11.89
CA PRO A 25 19.14 -9.97 11.06
C PRO A 25 20.15 -10.80 10.28
N GLU A 26 20.07 -12.12 10.44
CA GLU A 26 20.98 -13.05 9.78
C GLU A 26 20.48 -13.38 8.37
N LEU A 27 21.34 -13.19 7.37
CA LEU A 27 21.08 -13.63 6.00
C LEU A 27 21.75 -14.98 5.76
N LEU A 28 20.94 -16.00 5.49
CA LEU A 28 21.40 -17.34 5.17
C LEU A 28 21.33 -17.54 3.66
N LEU A 29 22.50 -17.73 3.02
CA LEU A 29 22.64 -17.96 1.58
C LEU A 29 22.98 -19.43 1.32
N ALA A 30 22.25 -20.07 0.40
CA ALA A 30 22.45 -21.47 0.03
C ALA A 30 22.57 -21.61 -1.49
N PRO A 31 23.78 -21.73 -2.05
CA PRO A 31 23.96 -22.03 -3.47
C PRO A 31 23.52 -23.47 -3.79
N ILE A 32 23.18 -23.72 -5.05
CA ILE A 32 22.88 -25.07 -5.52
C ILE A 32 24.07 -26.01 -5.29
N LYS A 33 23.77 -27.27 -4.98
CA LYS A 33 24.80 -28.30 -4.75
C LYS A 33 25.76 -28.41 -5.94
N SER A 34 27.03 -28.65 -5.65
CA SER A 34 28.00 -29.02 -6.69
C SER A 34 27.64 -30.38 -7.30
N ALA A 35 28.01 -30.63 -8.55
CA ALA A 35 27.76 -31.92 -9.22
C ALA A 35 28.43 -33.11 -8.50
N ALA A 36 29.45 -32.87 -7.68
CA ALA A 36 30.16 -33.88 -6.91
C ALA A 36 29.48 -34.19 -5.55
N THR A 37 28.56 -33.34 -5.10
CA THR A 37 27.89 -33.46 -3.79
C THR A 37 26.48 -34.02 -3.98
N LYS A 38 26.16 -35.12 -3.29
CA LYS A 38 24.83 -35.74 -3.40
C LYS A 38 23.71 -34.89 -2.79
N GLU A 39 23.98 -34.25 -1.65
CA GLU A 39 23.00 -33.43 -0.92
C GLU A 39 23.67 -32.26 -0.20
N ASP A 40 22.96 -31.13 -0.12
CA ASP A 40 23.35 -29.96 0.67
C ASP A 40 22.27 -29.69 1.73
N ALA A 41 22.63 -29.83 3.01
CA ALA A 41 21.71 -29.70 4.13
C ALA A 41 21.22 -28.24 4.31
N ILE A 42 22.08 -27.25 4.03
CA ILE A 42 21.74 -25.83 4.14
C ILE A 42 20.76 -25.47 3.02
N TYR A 43 21.04 -25.91 1.79
CA TYR A 43 20.12 -25.72 0.67
C TYR A 43 18.75 -26.36 0.93
N LYS A 44 18.71 -27.59 1.42
CA LYS A 44 17.44 -28.26 1.80
C LYS A 44 16.69 -27.50 2.90
N TYR A 45 17.40 -27.01 3.90
CA TYR A 45 16.82 -26.21 4.98
C TYR A 45 16.19 -24.91 4.44
N VAL A 46 16.95 -24.12 3.68
CA VAL A 46 16.44 -22.88 3.09
C VAL A 46 15.26 -23.16 2.15
N GLN A 47 15.35 -24.21 1.33
CA GLN A 47 14.25 -24.64 0.46
C GLN A 47 12.98 -25.02 1.25
N SER A 48 13.12 -25.71 2.38
CA SER A 48 11.99 -26.06 3.24
C SER A 48 11.29 -24.83 3.83
N ARG A 49 12.06 -23.79 4.18
CA ARG A 49 11.56 -22.51 4.70
C ARG A 49 10.78 -21.75 3.63
N GLU A 50 11.31 -21.72 2.40
CA GLU A 50 10.60 -21.11 1.26
C GLU A 50 9.30 -21.86 0.94
N ASN A 51 9.34 -23.19 0.87
CA ASN A 51 8.14 -24.01 0.67
C ASN A 51 7.05 -23.76 1.76
N GLU A 52 7.47 -23.50 2.99
CA GLU A 52 6.57 -23.14 4.09
C GLU A 52 5.96 -21.74 3.90
N LYS A 53 6.76 -20.74 3.50
CA LYS A 53 6.26 -19.41 3.16
C LYS A 53 5.26 -19.47 2.02
N GLU A 54 5.56 -20.21 0.95
CA GLU A 54 4.64 -20.40 -0.18
C GLU A 54 3.34 -21.08 0.24
N ARG A 55 3.41 -22.07 1.13
CA ARG A 55 2.23 -22.72 1.70
C ARG A 55 1.34 -21.72 2.45
N HIS A 56 1.94 -20.86 3.28
CA HIS A 56 1.21 -19.82 4.01
C HIS A 56 0.62 -18.76 3.07
N GLU A 57 1.35 -18.34 2.03
CA GLU A 57 0.82 -17.41 1.04
C GLU A 57 -0.35 -18.02 0.27
N ARG A 58 -0.26 -19.30 -0.13
CA ARG A 58 -1.36 -20.00 -0.80
C ARG A 58 -2.60 -20.08 0.10
N GLN A 59 -2.43 -20.32 1.39
CA GLN A 59 -3.51 -20.30 2.37
C GLN A 59 -4.13 -18.90 2.51
N ARG A 60 -3.31 -17.85 2.54
CA ARG A 60 -3.79 -16.45 2.58
C ARG A 60 -4.58 -16.10 1.33
N LEU A 61 -4.09 -16.46 0.14
CA LEU A 61 -4.79 -16.21 -1.13
C LEU A 61 -6.15 -16.94 -1.17
N LEU A 62 -6.19 -18.18 -0.70
CA LEU A 62 -7.43 -18.95 -0.57
C LEU A 62 -8.43 -18.25 0.37
N TYR A 63 -7.95 -17.81 1.55
CA TYR A 63 -8.75 -17.07 2.52
C TYR A 63 -9.30 -15.76 1.95
N VAL A 64 -8.45 -14.98 1.27
CA VAL A 64 -8.85 -13.70 0.65
C VAL A 64 -9.88 -13.93 -0.47
N ALA A 65 -9.68 -14.94 -1.32
CA ALA A 65 -10.64 -15.29 -2.36
C ALA A 65 -11.99 -15.68 -1.75
N ALA A 66 -11.98 -16.44 -0.65
CA ALA A 66 -13.19 -16.86 0.05
C ALA A 66 -13.94 -15.69 0.70
N THR A 67 -13.22 -14.72 1.26
CA THR A 67 -13.79 -13.64 2.07
C THR A 67 -14.11 -12.37 1.28
N ARG A 68 -13.52 -12.17 0.09
CA ARG A 68 -13.83 -11.02 -0.78
C ARG A 68 -15.05 -11.22 -1.68
N ALA A 69 -15.50 -12.45 -1.89
CA ALA A 69 -16.68 -12.72 -2.70
C ALA A 69 -17.90 -12.02 -2.08
N ARG A 70 -18.57 -11.14 -2.84
CA ARG A 70 -19.69 -10.33 -2.33
C ARG A 70 -21.05 -11.00 -2.49
N ASN A 71 -21.28 -11.65 -3.62
CA ASN A 71 -22.57 -12.24 -3.96
C ASN A 71 -22.50 -13.78 -3.91
N GLU A 72 -21.56 -14.37 -4.64
CA GLU A 72 -21.41 -15.82 -4.74
C GLU A 72 -19.94 -16.21 -4.87
N LEU A 73 -19.62 -17.42 -4.40
CA LEU A 73 -18.29 -18.01 -4.48
C LEU A 73 -18.40 -19.43 -5.04
N HIS A 74 -17.82 -19.64 -6.22
CA HIS A 74 -17.82 -20.92 -6.91
C HIS A 74 -16.42 -21.52 -6.90
N TRP A 75 -16.27 -22.70 -6.28
CA TRP A 75 -15.00 -23.44 -6.24
C TRP A 75 -14.97 -24.51 -7.32
N LEU A 76 -13.98 -24.42 -8.21
CA LEU A 76 -13.74 -25.42 -9.24
C LEU A 76 -12.40 -26.10 -8.97
N GLY A 77 -12.39 -27.43 -8.99
CA GLY A 77 -11.21 -28.24 -8.72
C GLY A 77 -11.20 -29.47 -9.60
N ALA A 78 -10.00 -29.89 -10.00
CA ALA A 78 -9.78 -31.10 -10.78
C ALA A 78 -8.72 -31.97 -10.09
N VAL A 79 -8.96 -33.27 -10.08
CA VAL A 79 -8.06 -34.30 -9.54
C VAL A 79 -7.77 -35.33 -10.62
N LYS A 80 -6.58 -35.94 -10.54
CA LYS A 80 -6.27 -37.09 -11.39
C LYS A 80 -6.91 -38.33 -10.79
N LEU A 81 -7.47 -39.18 -11.64
CA LEU A 81 -7.95 -40.49 -11.21
C LEU A 81 -6.78 -41.46 -11.10
N ASP A 82 -6.85 -42.36 -10.12
CA ASP A 82 -5.92 -43.48 -9.97
C ASP A 82 -6.25 -44.62 -10.96
N LYS A 83 -5.48 -45.70 -10.89
CA LYS A 83 -5.66 -46.87 -11.77
C LYS A 83 -7.00 -47.59 -11.59
N ASN A 84 -7.67 -47.37 -10.46
CA ASN A 84 -8.95 -47.96 -10.11
C ASN A 84 -10.12 -46.98 -10.38
N GLY A 85 -9.84 -45.81 -10.96
CA GLY A 85 -10.83 -44.78 -11.26
C GLY A 85 -11.23 -43.92 -10.06
N ALA A 86 -10.55 -44.04 -8.91
CA ALA A 86 -10.82 -43.23 -7.73
C ALA A 86 -10.07 -41.89 -7.79
N ALA A 87 -10.62 -40.85 -7.17
CA ALA A 87 -9.98 -39.55 -7.08
C ALA A 87 -8.67 -39.62 -6.29
N GLY A 88 -7.55 -39.31 -6.94
CA GLY A 88 -6.25 -39.19 -6.30
C GLY A 88 -6.11 -37.87 -5.55
N GLU A 89 -5.15 -37.83 -4.61
CA GLU A 89 -4.84 -36.63 -3.85
C GLU A 89 -4.37 -35.48 -4.78
N PRO A 90 -4.89 -34.24 -4.61
CA PRO A 90 -4.43 -33.08 -5.35
C PRO A 90 -2.94 -32.81 -5.11
N GLY A 91 -2.26 -32.24 -6.11
CA GLY A 91 -0.85 -31.88 -5.96
C GLY A 91 -0.63 -30.92 -4.79
N LYS A 92 0.42 -31.15 -3.99
CA LYS A 92 0.77 -30.35 -2.80
C LYS A 92 0.90 -28.84 -3.07
N GLY A 93 1.23 -28.48 -4.32
CA GLY A 93 1.29 -27.12 -4.84
C GLY A 93 -0.06 -26.44 -5.11
N SER A 94 -1.19 -27.15 -4.96
CA SER A 94 -2.52 -26.65 -5.35
C SER A 94 -3.30 -26.09 -4.16
N MET A 95 -4.22 -25.15 -4.44
CA MET A 95 -5.18 -24.68 -3.44
C MET A 95 -6.14 -25.79 -2.98
N LEU A 96 -6.48 -26.73 -3.88
CA LEU A 96 -7.36 -27.86 -3.55
C LEU A 96 -6.74 -28.78 -2.50
N HIS A 97 -5.41 -28.93 -2.48
CA HIS A 97 -4.71 -29.71 -1.46
C HIS A 97 -4.94 -29.16 -0.04
N LEU A 98 -5.01 -27.83 0.13
CA LEU A 98 -5.29 -27.20 1.43
C LEU A 98 -6.70 -27.53 1.94
N LEU A 99 -7.66 -27.67 1.03
CA LEU A 99 -9.05 -27.99 1.34
C LEU A 99 -9.33 -29.49 1.37
N TRP A 100 -8.38 -30.31 0.91
CA TRP A 100 -8.58 -31.72 0.64
C TRP A 100 -9.18 -32.52 1.82
N PRO A 101 -8.73 -32.34 3.08
CA PRO A 101 -9.33 -33.03 4.21
C PRO A 101 -10.84 -32.80 4.37
N GLN A 102 -11.36 -31.67 3.89
CA GLN A 102 -12.77 -31.27 4.02
C GLN A 102 -13.60 -31.61 2.78
N VAL A 103 -12.97 -31.76 1.62
CA VAL A 103 -13.69 -31.93 0.34
C VAL A 103 -13.47 -33.28 -0.33
N ARG A 104 -12.53 -34.11 0.14
CA ARG A 104 -12.20 -35.40 -0.49
C ARG A 104 -13.41 -36.29 -0.76
N GLU A 105 -14.36 -36.36 0.18
CA GLU A 105 -15.57 -37.19 0.06
C GLU A 105 -16.46 -36.75 -1.11
N LYS A 106 -16.40 -35.47 -1.51
CA LYS A 106 -17.13 -34.96 -2.68
C LYS A 106 -16.52 -35.44 -4.00
N PHE A 107 -15.26 -35.87 -3.99
CA PHE A 107 -14.55 -36.44 -5.13
C PHE A 107 -14.54 -37.97 -5.13
N GLU A 108 -14.93 -38.62 -4.02
CA GLU A 108 -15.07 -40.08 -3.91
C GLU A 108 -16.37 -40.60 -4.54
N ARG A 109 -17.39 -39.75 -4.68
CA ARG A 109 -18.52 -40.08 -5.52
C ARG A 109 -17.99 -40.25 -6.94
N PRO A 110 -18.32 -41.34 -7.66
CA PRO A 110 -18.20 -41.33 -9.10
C PRO A 110 -18.85 -40.02 -9.52
N PHE A 111 -18.12 -39.16 -10.22
CA PHE A 111 -18.82 -38.26 -11.11
C PHE A 111 -19.62 -39.24 -11.97
N GLU A 112 -20.92 -39.34 -11.72
CA GLU A 112 -21.81 -39.72 -12.81
C GLU A 112 -21.29 -38.84 -13.93
N ALA A 113 -20.75 -39.48 -14.96
CA ALA A 113 -20.53 -38.77 -16.19
C ALA A 113 -21.93 -38.25 -16.46
N ASN A 114 -22.17 -36.99 -16.09
CA ASN A 114 -23.21 -36.22 -16.70
C ASN A 114 -22.83 -36.42 -18.15
N GLU A 115 -23.54 -37.32 -18.84
CA GLU A 115 -23.70 -37.22 -20.27
C GLU A 115 -23.99 -35.75 -20.42
N ALA A 116 -22.96 -35.00 -20.82
CA ALA A 116 -23.06 -33.56 -20.94
C ALA A 116 -24.34 -33.41 -21.75
N PRO A 117 -25.42 -32.83 -21.18
CA PRO A 117 -26.74 -32.89 -21.80
C PRO A 117 -26.48 -32.50 -23.23
N ALA A 118 -26.70 -33.43 -24.17
CA ALA A 118 -26.12 -33.36 -25.51
C ALA A 118 -26.22 -31.91 -25.93
N SER A 119 -25.07 -31.22 -25.93
CA SER A 119 -25.04 -29.77 -25.82
C SER A 119 -25.37 -29.21 -27.20
N ASP A 120 -26.63 -29.36 -27.60
CA ASP A 120 -27.23 -28.68 -28.74
C ASP A 120 -27.39 -27.19 -28.50
N ALA A 121 -26.88 -26.68 -27.38
CA ALA A 121 -26.60 -25.28 -27.21
C ALA A 121 -25.31 -25.07 -26.40
N ARG A 122 -24.15 -25.38 -27.01
CA ARG A 122 -23.17 -24.28 -27.04
C ARG A 122 -23.93 -23.22 -27.82
N GLN A 123 -24.56 -22.26 -27.13
CA GLN A 123 -25.01 -21.06 -27.80
C GLN A 123 -23.75 -20.60 -28.51
N GLN A 124 -23.70 -20.85 -29.82
CA GLN A 124 -22.63 -20.34 -30.65
C GLN A 124 -22.81 -18.85 -30.48
N GLN A 125 -22.05 -18.25 -29.58
CA GLN A 125 -21.97 -16.81 -29.55
C GLN A 125 -21.50 -16.50 -30.96
N PRO A 126 -22.35 -15.90 -31.81
CA PRO A 126 -21.98 -15.68 -33.19
C PRO A 126 -20.69 -14.90 -33.12
N LEU A 127 -19.61 -15.49 -33.64
CA LEU A 127 -18.32 -14.82 -33.67
C LEU A 127 -18.55 -13.56 -34.47
N ARG A 128 -18.64 -12.43 -33.78
CA ARG A 128 -18.78 -11.13 -34.42
C ARG A 128 -17.44 -10.82 -35.04
N ARG A 129 -17.33 -11.03 -36.35
CA ARG A 129 -16.19 -10.58 -37.11
C ARG A 129 -16.30 -9.06 -37.25
N LEU A 130 -15.18 -8.37 -37.03
CA LEU A 130 -15.07 -6.98 -37.43
C LEU A 130 -15.26 -6.89 -38.95
N ALA A 131 -15.78 -5.77 -39.44
CA ALA A 131 -15.91 -5.56 -40.87
C ALA A 131 -14.52 -5.70 -41.54
N SER A 132 -14.47 -6.13 -42.80
CA SER A 132 -13.20 -6.39 -43.50
C SER A 132 -12.34 -5.13 -43.69
N ASP A 133 -12.99 -3.96 -43.62
CA ASP A 133 -12.45 -2.61 -43.67
C ASP A 133 -12.28 -1.98 -42.28
N TRP A 134 -12.50 -2.75 -41.21
CA TRP A 134 -12.25 -2.25 -39.86
C TRP A 134 -10.76 -2.02 -39.66
N GLU A 135 -10.42 -0.78 -39.34
CA GLU A 135 -9.10 -0.41 -38.86
C GLU A 135 -9.15 -0.22 -37.34
N ALA A 136 -8.16 -0.79 -36.64
CA ALA A 136 -8.00 -0.52 -35.22
C ALA A 136 -7.81 0.99 -35.04
N PRO A 137 -8.56 1.66 -34.14
CA PRO A 137 -8.28 3.04 -33.83
C PRO A 137 -6.82 3.13 -33.39
N ARG A 138 -6.10 4.12 -33.92
CA ARG A 138 -4.73 4.36 -33.51
C ARG A 138 -4.76 4.66 -32.02
N LEU A 139 -4.37 3.69 -31.21
CA LEU A 139 -4.09 3.91 -29.81
C LEU A 139 -2.89 4.86 -29.81
N GLU A 140 -3.13 6.11 -29.40
CA GLU A 140 -2.03 6.99 -29.05
C GLU A 140 -1.18 6.21 -28.04
N THR A 141 0.12 6.12 -28.29
CA THR A 141 1.05 5.54 -27.31
C THR A 141 0.75 6.21 -25.99
N PRO A 142 0.37 5.46 -24.94
CA PRO A 142 0.11 6.06 -23.65
C PRO A 142 1.33 6.91 -23.30
N PRO A 143 1.13 8.14 -22.78
CA PRO A 143 2.25 8.97 -22.40
C PRO A 143 3.14 8.13 -21.47
N ALA A 144 4.45 8.14 -21.71
CA ALA A 144 5.38 7.33 -20.94
C ALA A 144 5.07 7.53 -19.45
N GLU A 145 4.71 6.46 -18.74
CA GLU A 145 4.59 6.51 -17.29
C GLU A 145 5.94 7.01 -16.77
N GLU A 146 5.89 8.02 -15.91
CA GLU A 146 7.11 8.43 -15.26
C GLU A 146 7.60 7.24 -14.44
N GLU A 147 8.74 6.64 -14.83
CA GLU A 147 9.43 5.65 -14.01
C GLU A 147 9.45 6.23 -12.61
N ARG A 148 8.80 5.54 -11.67
CA ARG A 148 8.83 5.91 -10.26
C ARG A 148 10.31 5.97 -9.91
N LYS A 149 10.92 7.16 -9.94
CA LYS A 149 12.25 7.37 -9.38
C LYS A 149 12.08 6.92 -7.96
N ALA A 150 12.65 5.76 -7.63
CA ALA A 150 12.74 5.30 -6.27
C ALA A 150 13.46 6.44 -5.55
N VAL A 151 12.69 7.30 -4.88
CA VAL A 151 13.22 8.37 -4.04
C VAL A 151 14.19 7.64 -3.13
N GLY A 152 15.47 7.99 -3.27
CA GLY A 152 16.57 7.09 -2.98
C GLY A 152 16.39 6.33 -1.69
N ARG A 153 16.61 5.02 -1.74
CA ARG A 153 16.87 4.19 -0.55
C ARG A 153 17.94 4.91 0.27
N TYR A 154 17.57 5.55 1.38
CA TYR A 154 18.56 6.11 2.29
C TYR A 154 18.14 5.98 3.75
N ARG A 155 19.06 5.36 4.48
CA ARG A 155 19.27 5.31 5.93
C ARG A 155 18.16 4.68 6.78
N TRP A 156 18.51 3.51 7.33
CA TRP A 156 17.81 2.78 8.38
C TRP A 156 17.41 3.62 9.62
N GLU A 157 18.05 4.78 9.84
CA GLU A 157 17.67 5.73 10.91
C GLU A 157 16.38 6.53 10.63
N GLY A 158 15.78 6.41 9.44
CA GLY A 158 14.54 7.12 9.07
C GLY A 158 13.28 6.24 8.95
N GLU A 159 13.40 4.93 9.11
CA GLU A 159 12.27 4.01 8.90
C GLU A 159 11.21 4.15 10.00
N LYS A 160 11.62 4.26 11.26
CA LYS A 160 10.74 4.56 12.39
C LYS A 160 9.94 5.83 12.15
N ALA A 161 10.61 6.93 11.79
CA ALA A 161 9.98 8.22 11.52
C ALA A 161 9.01 8.16 10.32
N ARG A 162 9.34 7.38 9.28
CA ARG A 162 8.45 7.16 8.13
C ARG A 162 7.20 6.38 8.51
N LEU A 163 7.34 5.29 9.27
CA LEU A 163 6.24 4.47 9.73
C LEU A 163 5.34 5.24 10.71
N ALA A 164 5.94 5.94 11.68
CA ALA A 164 5.24 6.85 12.57
C ALA A 164 4.51 7.95 11.80
N GLY A 165 5.15 8.54 10.79
CA GLY A 165 4.54 9.54 9.91
C GLY A 165 3.30 9.05 9.19
N THR A 166 3.31 7.80 8.72
CA THR A 166 2.12 7.17 8.11
C THR A 166 0.96 7.11 9.10
N VAL A 167 1.23 6.69 10.33
CA VAL A 167 0.20 6.59 11.37
C VAL A 167 -0.28 7.97 11.83
N VAL A 168 0.59 8.99 11.83
CA VAL A 168 0.17 10.39 12.05
C VAL A 168 -0.78 10.84 10.96
N HIS A 169 -0.50 10.55 9.68
CA HIS A 169 -1.40 10.89 8.56
C HIS A 169 -2.78 10.27 8.75
N ASP A 170 -2.83 8.97 9.06
CA ASP A 170 -4.09 8.25 9.31
C ASP A 170 -4.90 8.90 10.46
N LEU A 171 -4.23 9.27 11.56
CA LEU A 171 -4.89 9.92 12.68
C LEU A 171 -5.36 11.34 12.34
N LEU A 172 -4.57 12.12 11.62
CA LEU A 172 -4.96 13.46 11.16
C LEU A 172 -6.10 13.41 10.14
N GLN A 173 -6.15 12.39 9.28
CA GLN A 173 -7.27 12.13 8.39
C GLN A 173 -8.57 11.91 9.19
N GLU A 174 -8.50 11.09 10.24
CA GLU A 174 -9.65 10.82 11.10
C GLU A 174 -10.11 12.08 11.85
N ILE A 175 -9.16 12.83 12.43
CA ILE A 175 -9.45 14.12 13.08
C ILE A 175 -10.09 15.08 12.09
N GLY A 176 -9.55 15.18 10.88
CA GLY A 176 -10.05 16.08 9.85
C GLY A 176 -11.40 15.67 9.27
N ARG A 177 -11.79 14.40 9.37
CA ARG A 177 -13.11 13.89 8.97
C ARG A 177 -14.17 14.19 10.03
N GLU A 178 -13.82 14.01 11.29
CA GLU A 178 -14.74 14.27 12.42
C GLU A 178 -14.76 15.74 12.86
N GLY A 179 -13.73 16.49 12.48
CA GLY A 179 -13.48 17.87 12.84
C GLY A 179 -12.65 17.99 14.13
N ALA A 180 -11.67 18.91 14.11
CA ALA A 180 -10.78 19.14 15.26
C ALA A 180 -11.51 19.53 16.56
N GLN A 181 -12.73 20.08 16.48
CA GLN A 181 -13.59 20.39 17.62
C GLN A 181 -14.07 19.16 18.41
N ALA A 182 -14.14 17.99 17.77
CA ALA A 182 -14.54 16.74 18.41
C ALA A 182 -13.36 16.02 19.10
N TRP A 183 -12.15 16.59 19.04
CA TRP A 183 -10.93 15.98 19.53
C TRP A 183 -10.31 16.82 20.66
N SER A 184 -9.99 16.16 21.76
CA SER A 184 -9.26 16.71 22.90
C SER A 184 -7.96 15.93 23.13
N ALA A 185 -7.02 16.52 23.88
CA ALA A 185 -5.78 15.82 24.26
C ALA A 185 -6.06 14.52 25.04
N GLU A 186 -7.16 14.47 25.81
CA GLU A 186 -7.61 13.25 26.48
C GLU A 186 -8.11 12.20 25.49
N ARG A 187 -8.87 12.61 24.47
CA ARG A 187 -9.33 11.69 23.43
C ARG A 187 -8.16 11.13 22.62
N VAL A 188 -7.18 11.95 22.24
CA VAL A 188 -5.96 11.49 21.55
C VAL A 188 -5.24 10.42 22.39
N ARG A 189 -5.07 10.66 23.70
CA ARG A 189 -4.51 9.67 24.63
C ARG A 189 -5.34 8.39 24.70
N SER A 190 -6.67 8.49 24.72
CA SER A 190 -7.56 7.32 24.81
C SER A 190 -7.44 6.38 23.60
N VAL A 191 -7.10 6.91 22.42
CA VAL A 191 -6.92 6.09 21.20
C VAL A 191 -5.47 5.62 20.99
N ARG A 192 -4.56 5.91 21.92
CA ARG A 192 -3.16 5.45 21.88
C ARG A 192 -2.98 3.95 21.64
N PRO A 193 -3.72 3.05 22.30
CA PRO A 193 -3.59 1.62 22.04
C PRO A 193 -3.84 1.24 20.57
N ARG A 194 -4.75 1.97 19.89
CA ARG A 194 -5.09 1.71 18.49
C ARG A 194 -3.95 2.07 17.54
N PHE A 195 -3.35 3.26 17.71
CA PHE A 195 -2.24 3.64 16.85
C PHE A 195 -0.93 2.92 17.22
N ALA A 196 -0.75 2.49 18.47
CA ALA A 196 0.34 1.57 18.85
C ALA A 196 0.23 0.22 18.10
N GLN A 197 -0.99 -0.33 17.99
CA GLN A 197 -1.23 -1.52 17.18
C GLN A 197 -0.97 -1.26 15.69
N ALA A 198 -1.35 -0.10 15.16
CA ALA A 198 -1.06 0.29 13.78
C ALA A 198 0.46 0.39 13.52
N LEU A 199 1.22 0.98 14.44
CA LEU A 199 2.69 1.05 14.37
C LEU A 199 3.31 -0.35 14.34
N ARG A 200 2.85 -1.26 15.21
CA ARG A 200 3.31 -2.66 15.22
C ARG A 200 2.99 -3.37 13.90
N ALA A 201 1.77 -3.20 13.38
CA ALA A 201 1.36 -3.77 12.10
C ALA A 201 2.14 -3.19 10.91
N ALA A 202 2.59 -1.94 11.01
CA ALA A 202 3.42 -1.28 10.01
C ALA A 202 4.90 -1.72 10.06
N GLY A 203 5.30 -2.52 11.05
CA GLY A 203 6.64 -3.08 11.19
C GLY A 203 7.58 -2.30 12.11
N VAL A 204 7.06 -1.39 12.95
CA VAL A 204 7.87 -0.76 14.00
C VAL A 204 8.29 -1.82 15.01
N ARG A 205 9.59 -1.89 15.32
CA ARG A 205 10.17 -2.85 16.27
C ARG A 205 9.63 -2.60 17.68
N GLU A 206 9.44 -3.65 18.46
CA GLU A 206 8.84 -3.57 19.81
C GLU A 206 9.58 -2.56 20.72
N ARG A 207 10.92 -2.52 20.65
CA ARG A 207 11.76 -1.57 21.39
C ARG A 207 11.54 -0.10 21.03
N ASP A 208 11.03 0.18 19.83
CA ASP A 208 10.85 1.51 19.28
C ASP A 208 9.37 1.96 19.32
N LEU A 209 8.44 1.06 19.71
CA LEU A 209 7.00 1.32 19.67
C LEU A 209 6.57 2.44 20.60
N GLU A 210 7.11 2.49 21.82
CA GLU A 210 6.71 3.48 22.81
C GLU A 210 7.09 4.90 22.37
N GLU A 211 8.32 5.08 21.88
CA GLU A 211 8.79 6.35 21.34
C GLU A 211 8.01 6.76 20.09
N ALA A 212 7.71 5.82 19.19
CA ALA A 212 6.91 6.08 18.00
C ALA A 212 5.46 6.46 18.34
N ALA A 213 4.86 5.80 19.35
CA ALA A 213 3.53 6.12 19.84
C ALA A 213 3.49 7.52 20.48
N ASP A 214 4.50 7.88 21.27
CA ASP A 214 4.64 9.23 21.84
C ASP A 214 4.77 10.30 20.77
N MET A 215 5.50 10.00 19.69
CA MET A 215 5.59 10.90 18.54
C MET A 215 4.23 11.11 17.87
N VAL A 216 3.47 10.03 17.64
CA VAL A 216 2.13 10.11 17.04
C VAL A 216 1.19 10.92 17.92
N GLU A 217 1.16 10.62 19.23
CA GLU A 217 0.34 11.33 20.20
C GLU A 217 0.66 12.83 20.21
N ARG A 218 1.95 13.16 20.30
CA ARG A 218 2.42 14.54 20.33
C ARG A 218 2.08 15.28 19.04
N ALA A 219 2.25 14.66 17.88
CA ALA A 219 1.92 15.28 16.59
C ALA A 219 0.42 15.60 16.49
N ALA A 220 -0.45 14.65 16.83
CA ALA A 220 -1.89 14.85 16.81
C ALA A 220 -2.33 15.91 17.85
N ARG A 221 -1.78 15.86 19.06
CA ARG A 221 -2.07 16.84 20.11
C ARG A 221 -1.68 18.26 19.69
N LEU A 222 -0.47 18.45 19.16
CA LEU A 222 -0.04 19.76 18.66
C LEU A 222 -0.93 20.26 17.52
N ALA A 223 -1.35 19.37 16.60
CA ALA A 223 -2.23 19.76 15.50
C ALA A 223 -3.62 20.23 15.95
N ILE A 224 -4.17 19.70 17.04
CA ILE A 224 -5.49 20.11 17.57
C ILE A 224 -5.42 21.30 18.55
N GLU A 225 -4.23 21.59 19.09
CA GLU A 225 -3.97 22.73 19.98
C GLU A 225 -3.53 23.98 19.19
N ASP A 226 -2.84 23.80 18.07
CA ASP A 226 -2.40 24.88 17.19
C ASP A 226 -3.55 25.47 16.36
N GLU A 227 -3.64 26.79 16.28
CA GLU A 227 -4.69 27.49 15.55
C GLU A 227 -4.68 27.11 14.07
N ARG A 228 -3.49 27.00 13.47
CA ARG A 228 -3.37 26.63 12.04
C ARG A 228 -3.75 25.17 11.82
N GLY A 229 -3.30 24.27 12.69
CA GLY A 229 -3.70 22.86 12.66
C GLY A 229 -5.20 22.67 12.79
N ARG A 230 -5.86 23.36 13.72
CA ARG A 230 -7.33 23.36 13.86
C ARG A 230 -8.04 23.87 12.62
N TRP A 231 -7.54 24.95 12.02
CA TRP A 231 -8.08 25.47 10.77
C TRP A 231 -7.93 24.46 9.63
N ILE A 232 -6.77 23.81 9.48
CA ILE A 232 -6.58 22.76 8.46
C ILE A 232 -7.59 21.63 8.66
N LEU A 233 -7.76 21.18 9.90
CA LEU A 233 -8.55 20.00 10.26
C LEU A 233 -10.03 20.31 10.54
N ASP A 234 -10.49 21.52 10.26
CA ASP A 234 -11.89 21.89 10.38
C ASP A 234 -12.71 21.09 9.36
N SER A 235 -13.77 20.42 9.85
CA SER A 235 -14.69 19.63 9.04
C SER A 235 -15.74 20.48 8.32
N ASN A 236 -15.84 21.77 8.65
CA ASN A 236 -16.84 22.68 8.07
C ASN A 236 -16.38 23.32 6.75
N HIS A 237 -15.13 23.10 6.31
CA HIS A 237 -14.70 23.57 5.00
C HIS A 237 -15.50 22.89 3.89
N GLU A 238 -15.77 23.64 2.83
CA GLU A 238 -16.46 23.11 1.65
C GLU A 238 -15.52 22.14 0.92
N GLU A 239 -16.08 21.02 0.43
CA GLU A 239 -15.31 19.98 -0.28
C GLU A 239 -14.05 19.51 0.48
N ALA A 240 -14.17 19.35 1.81
CA ALA A 240 -13.09 18.83 2.64
C ALA A 240 -12.88 17.34 2.43
N TRP A 241 -11.76 16.98 1.80
CA TRP A 241 -11.36 15.61 1.51
C TRP A 241 -9.95 15.33 1.99
N SER A 242 -9.69 14.06 2.28
CA SER A 242 -8.38 13.53 2.62
C SER A 242 -8.05 12.33 1.76
N GLU A 243 -6.76 12.09 1.53
CA GLU A 243 -6.26 10.98 0.72
C GLU A 243 -6.76 11.00 -0.74
N VAL A 244 -6.75 12.18 -1.37
CA VAL A 244 -7.24 12.36 -2.75
C VAL A 244 -6.17 11.97 -3.76
N SER A 245 -6.44 10.94 -4.55
CA SER A 245 -5.61 10.58 -5.71
C SER A 245 -5.98 11.42 -6.93
N LEU A 246 -4.97 12.05 -7.52
CA LEU A 246 -5.06 12.77 -8.78
C LEU A 246 -4.13 12.14 -9.79
N ALA A 247 -4.67 11.86 -10.97
CA ALA A 247 -3.90 11.49 -12.14
C ALA A 247 -4.09 12.54 -13.22
N GLY A 248 -3.02 12.84 -13.95
CA GLY A 248 -3.09 13.76 -15.06
C GLY A 248 -1.81 13.79 -15.89
N MET A 249 -1.86 14.52 -16.99
CA MET A 249 -0.70 14.71 -17.86
C MET A 249 0.13 15.91 -17.40
N ASP A 250 1.38 15.70 -17.03
CA ASP A 250 2.36 16.76 -16.77
C ASP A 250 3.54 16.59 -17.72
N ASN A 251 3.86 17.64 -18.49
CA ASN A 251 4.93 17.63 -19.50
C ASN A 251 4.94 16.39 -20.44
N GLY A 252 3.75 15.92 -20.85
CA GLY A 252 3.62 14.76 -21.75
C GLY A 252 3.84 13.41 -21.08
N LYS A 253 3.82 13.33 -19.74
CA LYS A 253 3.83 12.08 -18.96
C LYS A 253 2.59 11.97 -18.11
N VAL A 254 2.10 10.75 -17.91
CA VAL A 254 1.07 10.49 -16.90
C VAL A 254 1.74 10.52 -15.53
N ILE A 255 1.29 11.43 -14.67
CA ILE A 255 1.69 11.48 -13.27
C ILE A 255 0.48 11.13 -12.38
N GLU A 256 0.74 10.37 -11.32
CA GLU A 256 -0.22 10.10 -10.25
C GLU A 256 0.33 10.70 -8.95
N ARG A 257 -0.52 11.41 -8.23
CA ARG A 257 -0.19 12.07 -6.97
C ARG A 257 -1.31 11.86 -5.96
N ARG A 258 -0.94 11.69 -4.69
CA ARG A 258 -1.86 11.49 -3.57
C ARG A 258 -1.73 12.65 -2.60
N ILE A 259 -2.84 13.30 -2.29
CA ILE A 259 -2.89 14.50 -1.45
C ILE A 259 -3.45 14.13 -0.08
N ASP A 260 -2.74 14.52 0.97
CA ASP A 260 -3.14 14.23 2.36
C ASP A 260 -4.46 14.92 2.71
N ARG A 261 -4.61 16.20 2.39
CA ARG A 261 -5.86 16.94 2.60
C ARG A 261 -6.08 18.08 1.61
N THR A 262 -7.33 18.30 1.23
CA THR A 262 -7.74 19.43 0.40
C THR A 262 -9.15 19.91 0.77
N PHE A 263 -9.40 21.20 0.61
CA PHE A 263 -10.69 21.82 0.90
C PHE A 263 -10.79 23.21 0.25
N ILE A 264 -11.98 23.79 0.23
CA ILE A 264 -12.24 25.18 -0.14
C ILE A 264 -12.45 25.98 1.15
N ASP A 265 -11.68 27.05 1.33
CA ASP A 265 -11.89 27.96 2.46
C ASP A 265 -13.06 28.93 2.24
N LYS A 266 -13.41 29.69 3.27
CA LYS A 266 -14.49 30.69 3.22
C LYS A 266 -14.31 31.78 2.14
N ASP A 267 -13.09 31.98 1.65
CA ASP A 267 -12.75 32.97 0.64
C ASP A 267 -12.78 32.36 -0.79
N GLY A 268 -13.20 31.10 -0.91
CA GLY A 268 -13.32 30.39 -2.19
C GLY A 268 -11.98 29.88 -2.73
N VAL A 269 -10.94 29.79 -1.90
CA VAL A 269 -9.61 29.33 -2.29
C VAL A 269 -9.49 27.82 -2.04
N ARG A 270 -9.05 27.08 -3.06
CA ARG A 270 -8.70 25.66 -2.92
C ARG A 270 -7.36 25.54 -2.22
N TRP A 271 -7.37 24.94 -1.04
CA TRP A 271 -6.16 24.58 -0.31
C TRP A 271 -5.78 23.12 -0.55
N ILE A 272 -4.50 22.90 -0.80
CA ILE A 272 -3.87 21.59 -0.85
C ILE A 272 -2.87 21.54 0.30
N ILE A 273 -3.08 20.63 1.23
CA ILE A 273 -2.28 20.51 2.44
C ILE A 273 -1.52 19.18 2.40
N ASP A 274 -0.24 19.27 2.72
CA ASP A 274 0.63 18.10 2.88
C ASP A 274 1.30 18.16 4.26
N PHE A 275 1.17 17.07 5.01
CA PHE A 275 1.64 16.94 6.38
C PHE A 275 3.05 16.37 6.41
N LYS A 276 3.99 17.11 7.01
CA LYS A 276 5.38 16.67 7.12
C LYS A 276 5.74 16.32 8.56
N THR A 277 5.84 15.02 8.82
CA THR A 277 6.36 14.45 10.08
C THR A 277 7.87 14.24 9.93
N SER A 278 8.64 15.31 10.11
CA SER A 278 10.09 15.24 10.08
C SER A 278 10.65 15.19 11.50
N ASP A 279 11.58 14.29 11.76
CA ASP A 279 12.45 14.39 12.93
C ASP A 279 13.42 15.54 12.71
N TYR A 280 13.27 16.57 13.53
CA TYR A 280 14.09 17.76 13.48
C TYR A 280 14.90 17.91 14.77
N THR A 281 16.22 17.89 14.63
CA THR A 281 17.19 18.13 15.70
C THR A 281 17.63 19.61 15.72
N ARG A 282 16.93 20.37 16.56
CA ARG A 282 17.20 21.64 17.28
C ARG A 282 18.08 22.80 16.76
N GLU A 283 18.90 22.74 15.72
CA GLU A 283 19.94 23.79 15.57
C GLU A 283 19.62 25.04 14.71
N ASP A 284 18.53 25.05 13.94
CA ASP A 284 17.89 26.14 13.17
C ASP A 284 16.61 25.66 12.43
N VAL A 285 15.42 25.93 12.99
CA VAL A 285 14.12 25.53 12.41
C VAL A 285 13.86 26.25 11.07
N GLU A 286 14.28 27.50 10.92
CA GLU A 286 14.01 28.30 9.71
C GLU A 286 14.85 27.82 8.53
N ALA A 287 16.14 27.58 8.74
CA ALA A 287 17.00 27.01 7.71
C ALA A 287 16.52 25.62 7.28
N PHE A 288 16.05 24.80 8.23
CA PHE A 288 15.45 23.52 7.94
C PHE A 288 14.20 23.63 7.06
N LEU A 289 13.25 24.50 7.42
CA LEU A 289 12.02 24.70 6.66
C LEU A 289 12.31 25.21 5.25
N ARG A 290 13.25 26.14 5.06
CA ARG A 290 13.67 26.61 3.73
C ARG A 290 14.21 25.47 2.87
N LYS A 291 15.12 24.66 3.41
CA LYS A 291 15.68 23.51 2.70
C LYS A 291 14.62 22.49 2.31
N ARG A 292 13.61 22.27 3.17
CA ARG A 292 12.47 21.39 2.86
C ARG A 292 11.59 21.95 1.75
N MET A 293 11.32 23.26 1.73
CA MET A 293 10.55 23.90 0.66
C MET A 293 11.20 23.70 -0.72
N ASP A 294 12.53 23.74 -0.79
CA ASP A 294 13.25 23.49 -2.05
C ASP A 294 13.09 22.05 -2.53
N VAL A 295 13.11 21.08 -1.61
CA VAL A 295 12.89 19.65 -1.92
C VAL A 295 11.47 19.39 -2.43
N TYR A 296 10.46 20.04 -1.84
CA TYR A 296 9.06 19.81 -2.20
C TYR A 296 8.56 20.69 -3.36
N ARG A 297 9.36 21.65 -3.82
CA ARG A 297 8.97 22.62 -4.87
C ARG A 297 8.37 21.98 -6.11
N GLU A 298 9.04 20.96 -6.68
CA GLU A 298 8.57 20.27 -7.89
C GLU A 298 7.24 19.55 -7.65
N GLN A 299 7.12 18.83 -6.53
CA GLN A 299 5.89 18.15 -6.13
C GLN A 299 4.72 19.14 -5.97
N MET A 300 4.98 20.30 -5.37
CA MET A 300 3.97 21.33 -5.17
C MET A 300 3.53 21.98 -6.47
N GLU A 301 4.45 22.24 -7.40
CA GLU A 301 4.08 22.76 -8.71
C GLU A 301 3.21 21.75 -9.48
N GLN A 302 3.48 20.45 -9.34
CA GLN A 302 2.65 19.41 -9.93
C GLN A 302 1.24 19.35 -9.32
N TYR A 303 1.11 19.43 -7.99
CA TYR A 303 -0.22 19.54 -7.36
C TYR A 303 -0.99 20.74 -7.90
N ARG A 304 -0.32 21.89 -8.01
CA ARG A 304 -0.91 23.12 -8.52
C ARG A 304 -1.33 22.97 -9.99
N SER A 305 -0.49 22.39 -10.83
CA SER A 305 -0.74 22.24 -12.27
C SER A 305 -1.89 21.28 -12.54
N LEU A 306 -1.99 20.19 -11.77
CA LEU A 306 -3.09 19.23 -11.86
C LEU A 306 -4.42 19.87 -11.44
N TYR A 307 -4.47 20.55 -10.29
CA TYR A 307 -5.72 21.13 -9.80
C TYR A 307 -6.24 22.30 -10.63
N ARG A 308 -5.36 23.16 -11.16
CA ARG A 308 -5.78 24.28 -12.02
C ARG A 308 -6.51 23.85 -13.30
N ARG A 309 -6.38 22.59 -13.71
CA ARG A 309 -7.10 22.01 -14.84
C ARG A 309 -8.48 21.46 -14.46
N LEU A 310 -8.67 21.15 -13.18
CA LEU A 310 -9.92 20.60 -12.63
C LEU A 310 -10.83 21.68 -12.05
N ASP A 311 -10.23 22.73 -11.49
CA ASP A 311 -10.93 23.79 -10.76
C ASP A 311 -10.38 25.16 -11.18
N ALA A 312 -11.29 26.08 -11.52
CA ALA A 312 -10.96 27.45 -11.92
C ALA A 312 -10.61 28.36 -10.71
N ARG A 313 -10.88 27.90 -9.48
CA ARG A 313 -10.60 28.64 -8.26
C ARG A 313 -9.09 28.88 -8.05
N PRO A 314 -8.70 29.91 -7.27
CA PRO A 314 -7.33 30.06 -6.83
C PRO A 314 -6.88 28.84 -6.03
N VAL A 315 -5.73 28.27 -6.38
CA VAL A 315 -5.14 27.12 -5.68
C VAL A 315 -3.93 27.59 -4.87
N ARG A 316 -3.95 27.30 -3.57
CA ARG A 316 -2.82 27.51 -2.65
C ARG A 316 -2.39 26.17 -2.05
N ILE A 317 -1.11 26.08 -1.72
CA ILE A 317 -0.52 24.86 -1.17
C ILE A 317 0.18 25.19 0.13
N GLY A 318 -0.04 24.36 1.15
CA GLY A 318 0.55 24.50 2.46
C GLY A 318 1.26 23.24 2.93
N LEU A 319 2.46 23.41 3.47
CA LEU A 319 3.12 22.40 4.29
C LEU A 319 2.84 22.69 5.76
N TYR A 320 2.30 21.69 6.43
CA TYR A 320 2.14 21.73 7.88
C TYR A 320 3.08 20.74 8.55
N PHE A 321 3.77 21.19 9.59
CA PHE A 321 4.73 20.39 10.37
C PHE A 321 4.21 20.27 11.81
N PRO A 322 3.36 19.27 12.12
CA PRO A 322 2.69 19.18 13.41
C PRO A 322 3.65 19.20 14.60
N LEU A 323 4.76 18.45 14.51
CA LEU A 323 5.76 18.36 15.58
C LEU A 323 6.52 19.67 15.84
N LEU A 324 6.50 20.58 14.87
CA LEU A 324 7.13 21.90 14.95
C LEU A 324 6.12 23.03 15.17
N GLY A 325 4.80 22.75 15.09
CA GLY A 325 3.77 23.78 15.02
C GLY A 325 4.02 24.79 13.89
N ALA A 326 4.67 24.36 12.80
CA ALA A 326 5.14 25.25 11.75
C ALA A 326 4.32 25.11 10.48
N TRP A 327 4.14 26.24 9.78
CA TRP A 327 3.36 26.34 8.56
C TRP A 327 4.16 27.06 7.47
N ARG A 328 4.12 26.54 6.24
CA ARG A 328 4.73 27.19 5.07
C ARG A 328 3.80 27.14 3.87
N GLU A 329 3.65 28.27 3.21
CA GLU A 329 2.86 28.38 1.98
C GLU A 329 3.77 28.34 0.77
N TYR A 330 3.36 27.61 -0.25
CA TYR A 330 4.01 27.59 -1.54
C TYR A 330 3.27 28.48 -2.53
N GLY A 331 4.02 29.30 -3.27
CA GLY A 331 3.48 30.23 -4.25
C GLY A 331 2.88 31.51 -3.65
N ALA A 332 3.04 31.76 -2.35
CA ALA A 332 2.84 33.09 -1.79
C ALA A 332 3.94 34.00 -2.36
N GLN A 333 3.58 34.89 -3.28
CA GLN A 333 4.45 36.01 -3.61
C GLN A 333 4.75 36.74 -2.29
N ALA A 334 6.03 37.00 -2.02
CA ALA A 334 6.45 37.88 -0.95
C ALA A 334 5.82 39.26 -1.19
N GLY A 335 4.70 39.54 -0.52
CA GLY A 335 3.87 40.68 -0.87
C GLY A 335 2.63 40.81 -0.03
N ALA A 336 2.81 40.99 1.29
CA ALA A 336 2.09 41.96 2.11
C ALA A 336 2.47 41.70 3.57
N ALA A 337 3.40 42.50 4.09
CA ALA A 337 3.38 42.81 5.51
C ALA A 337 1.96 43.34 5.81
N ARG A 338 1.24 42.67 6.70
CA ARG A 338 0.11 43.30 7.38
C ARG A 338 0.59 43.63 8.79
N VAL A 339 0.71 44.94 9.00
CA VAL A 339 0.85 45.63 10.27
C VAL A 339 -0.25 45.20 11.23
#